data_AF-A0A2V7UPN2-F1
#
_entry.id   AF-A0A2V7UPN2-F1
#
_cell.length_a   1.000
_cell.length_b   1.000
_cell.length_c   1.000
_cell.angle_alpha   90.00
_cell.angle_beta   90.00
_cell.angle_gamma   90.00
#
_symmetry.space_group_name_H-M   'P 1'
#
loop_
_entity.id
_entity.type
_entity.pdbx_description
1 polymer ?
#
loop_
_entity_poly.entity_id
_entity_poly.type
_entity_poly.pdbx_seq_one_letter_code
_entity_poly.pdbx_strand_id
1 'polypeptide(L)'
;MPSDAPPDWLHQRWVHSHEEDHGDEMVFRPASFPFPPSRGRRSIELGKDGTLRGARPGPTDRSEGAEGRWQIEGERLTLFSPGSQSPAQALVIVSASADRLVLRSASG
;
A
#
# COMPACT_ATOMS: atom_id res chain seq x y z
N MET A 1 17.94 -20.03 -4.63
CA MET A 1 16.52 -19.73 -4.38
C MET A 1 16.34 -18.25 -4.66
N PRO A 2 15.65 -17.83 -5.74
CA PRO A 2 15.22 -16.44 -5.78
C PRO A 2 14.26 -16.28 -4.60
N SER A 3 14.61 -15.43 -3.65
CA SER A 3 13.72 -15.12 -2.55
C SER A 3 12.48 -14.49 -3.17
N ASP A 4 11.34 -15.15 -3.06
CA ASP A 4 10.01 -14.61 -3.37
C ASP A 4 9.64 -13.42 -2.46
N ALA A 5 10.59 -12.96 -1.64
CA ALA A 5 10.44 -11.85 -0.74
C ALA A 5 10.51 -10.53 -1.52
N PRO A 6 9.62 -9.58 -1.22
CA PRO A 6 9.66 -8.26 -1.81
C PRO A 6 10.99 -7.55 -1.47
N PRO A 7 11.44 -6.66 -2.37
CA PRO A 7 12.68 -5.93 -2.16
C PRO A 7 12.57 -4.99 -0.96
N ASP A 8 13.70 -4.72 -0.28
CA ASP A 8 13.74 -3.89 0.93
C ASP A 8 13.11 -2.50 0.77
N TRP A 9 13.23 -1.89 -0.42
CA TRP A 9 12.66 -0.57 -0.72
C TRP A 9 11.13 -0.56 -0.75
N LEU A 10 10.48 -1.72 -0.85
CA LEU A 10 9.02 -1.81 -0.74
C LEU A 10 8.57 -1.55 0.71
N HIS A 11 9.43 -1.86 1.68
CA HIS A 11 9.14 -1.78 3.11
C HIS A 11 9.29 -0.37 3.67
N GLN A 12 8.43 0.52 3.20
CA GLN A 12 8.43 1.93 3.59
C GLN A 12 7.01 2.50 3.57
N ARG A 13 6.91 3.79 3.94
CA ARG A 13 5.68 4.55 3.83
C ARG A 13 5.50 5.07 2.41
N TRP A 14 4.42 4.63 1.79
CA TRP A 14 3.95 5.00 0.47
C TRP A 14 2.78 5.98 0.59
N VAL A 15 2.89 7.14 -0.04
CA VAL A 15 1.89 8.20 -0.02
C VAL A 15 1.29 8.33 -1.42
N HIS A 16 -0.03 8.42 -1.49
CA HIS A 16 -0.78 8.51 -2.73
C HIS A 16 -0.55 9.85 -3.41
N SER A 17 0.00 9.78 -4.61
CA SER A 17 0.24 10.87 -5.54
C SER A 17 -0.91 10.98 -6.54
N HIS A 18 -2.06 11.51 -6.08
CA HIS A 18 -3.25 11.69 -6.91
C HIS A 18 -3.00 12.47 -8.23
N GLU A 19 -2.00 13.35 -8.23
CA GLU A 19 -1.62 14.13 -9.41
C GLU A 19 -0.99 13.27 -10.52
N GLU A 20 -0.42 12.12 -10.14
CA GLU A 20 0.23 11.18 -11.06
C GLU A 20 -0.66 9.98 -11.42
N ASP A 21 -1.84 9.86 -10.80
CA ASP A 21 -2.80 8.82 -11.12
C ASP A 21 -3.24 8.92 -12.58
N HIS A 22 -3.45 7.77 -13.23
CA HIS A 22 -3.87 7.73 -14.63
C HIS A 22 -4.88 6.60 -14.86
N GLY A 23 -6.11 6.96 -15.27
CA GLY A 23 -7.18 5.99 -15.46
C GLY A 23 -7.48 5.23 -14.16
N ASP A 24 -7.32 3.91 -14.19
CA ASP A 24 -7.52 3.00 -13.05
C ASP A 24 -6.23 2.73 -12.25
N GLU A 25 -5.13 3.41 -12.59
CA GLU A 25 -3.82 3.26 -11.95
C GLU A 25 -3.62 4.35 -10.89
N MET A 26 -3.40 3.90 -9.66
CA MET A 26 -3.04 4.74 -8.51
C MET A 26 -1.52 4.76 -8.33
N VAL A 27 -0.94 5.95 -8.27
CA VAL A 27 0.50 6.14 -8.09
C VAL A 27 0.81 6.48 -6.65
N PHE A 28 1.73 5.74 -6.06
CA PHE A 28 2.27 5.96 -4.75
C PHE A 28 3.75 6.32 -4.84
N ARG A 29 4.15 7.32 -4.06
CA ARG A 29 5.52 7.78 -3.92
C ARG A 29 5.97 7.62 -2.46
N PRO A 30 7.27 7.44 -2.19
CA PRO A 30 7.77 7.38 -0.81
C PRO A 30 7.42 8.67 -0.06
N ALA A 31 7.27 8.58 1.26
CA ALA A 31 7.02 9.76 2.10
C ALA A 31 8.11 10.85 2.02
N SER A 32 9.30 10.51 1.53
CA SER A 32 10.39 11.46 1.24
C SER A 32 10.18 12.29 -0.04
N PHE A 33 9.22 11.94 -0.89
CA PHE A 33 8.93 12.67 -2.11
C PHE A 33 8.34 14.05 -1.80
N PRO A 34 8.78 15.13 -2.50
CA PRO A 34 8.30 16.49 -2.25
C PRO A 34 6.90 16.69 -2.83
N PHE A 35 5.88 16.24 -2.11
CA PHE A 35 4.49 16.42 -2.52
C PHE A 35 4.08 17.90 -2.47
N PRO A 36 3.29 18.37 -3.45
CA PRO A 36 2.64 19.66 -3.32
C PRO A 36 1.67 19.63 -2.13
N PRO A 37 1.41 20.79 -1.49
CA PRO A 37 0.50 20.89 -0.36
C PRO A 37 -0.88 20.35 -0.76
N SER A 38 -1.32 19.28 -0.08
CA SER A 38 -2.62 18.66 -0.31
C SER A 38 -3.18 18.17 1.01
N ARG A 39 -4.48 18.37 1.21
CA ARG A 39 -5.17 17.98 2.45
C ARG A 39 -5.64 16.53 2.31
N GLY A 40 -5.21 15.67 3.25
CA GLY A 40 -5.80 14.34 3.42
C GLY A 40 -5.33 13.25 2.43
N ARG A 41 -4.08 13.30 1.96
CA ARG A 41 -3.49 12.24 1.12
C ARG A 41 -3.61 10.88 1.80
N ARG A 42 -4.02 9.86 1.04
CA ARG A 42 -3.97 8.46 1.50
C ARG A 42 -2.51 8.03 1.62
N SER A 43 -2.15 7.29 2.66
CA SER A 43 -0.81 6.70 2.75
C SER A 43 -0.89 5.30 3.34
N ILE A 44 -0.11 4.37 2.80
CA ILE A 44 0.05 3.02 3.31
C ILE A 44 1.49 2.82 3.76
N GLU A 45 1.71 2.12 4.85
CA GLU A 45 3.03 1.74 5.32
C GLU A 45 3.13 0.22 5.30
N LEU A 46 4.14 -0.28 4.59
CA LEU A 46 4.41 -1.71 4.44
C LEU A 46 5.59 -2.07 5.33
N GLY A 47 5.33 -2.74 6.45
CA GLY A 47 6.36 -3.25 7.35
C GLY A 47 7.06 -4.49 6.80
N LYS A 48 8.35 -4.66 7.11
CA LYS A 48 9.16 -5.84 6.74
C LYS A 48 8.60 -7.17 7.29
N ASP A 49 7.82 -7.06 8.35
CA ASP A 49 7.14 -8.13 9.06
C ASP A 49 5.75 -8.46 8.48
N GLY A 50 5.33 -7.81 7.38
CA GLY A 50 4.01 -7.99 6.77
C GLY A 50 2.91 -7.12 7.40
N THR A 51 3.30 -6.15 8.23
CA THR A 51 2.40 -5.22 8.93
C THR A 51 1.96 -4.08 8.01
N LEU A 52 0.66 -3.78 7.97
CA LEU A 52 0.07 -2.71 7.17
C LEU A 52 -0.48 -1.59 8.07
N ARG A 53 -0.01 -0.36 7.86
CA ARG A 53 -0.54 0.84 8.55
C ARG A 53 -1.09 1.87 7.57
N GLY A 54 -2.07 2.67 7.99
CA GLY A 54 -2.56 3.84 7.24
C GLY A 54 -3.49 3.56 6.05
N ALA A 55 -3.65 2.31 5.62
CA ALA A 55 -4.62 1.92 4.60
C ALA A 55 -6.05 2.04 5.13
N ARG A 56 -6.62 3.26 5.16
CA ARG A 56 -7.96 3.54 5.76
C ARG A 56 -9.00 2.45 5.46
N PRO A 57 -9.44 1.67 6.47
CA PRO A 57 -10.68 0.91 6.44
C PRO A 57 -11.70 1.64 7.33
N GLY A 58 -12.47 2.58 6.74
CA GLY A 58 -13.61 3.20 7.42
C GLY A 58 -13.30 4.13 8.62
N PRO A 59 -14.33 4.80 9.18
CA PRO A 59 -14.21 5.89 10.17
C PRO A 59 -13.91 5.44 11.62
N THR A 60 -13.52 4.20 11.87
CA THR A 60 -13.21 3.73 13.23
C THR A 60 -11.73 3.95 13.54
N ASP A 61 -11.41 5.20 13.86
CA ASP A 61 -10.23 5.56 14.64
C ASP A 61 -10.45 5.11 16.07
N ARG A 62 -10.11 3.86 16.38
CA ARG A 62 -9.89 3.42 17.76
C ARG A 62 -9.02 2.18 17.82
N SER A 63 -7.81 2.39 18.35
CA SER A 63 -6.93 1.47 19.09
C SER A 63 -5.55 1.34 18.46
N GLU A 64 -4.56 1.78 19.22
CA GLU A 64 -3.11 1.72 19.02
C GLU A 64 -2.54 0.28 18.89
N GLY A 65 -3.27 -0.66 18.30
CA GLY A 65 -2.83 -2.06 18.20
C GLY A 65 -3.49 -2.90 17.09
N ALA A 66 -4.35 -2.32 16.25
CA ALA A 66 -5.00 -3.04 15.17
C ALA A 66 -4.30 -2.74 13.83
N GLU A 67 -3.06 -3.22 13.69
CA GLU A 67 -2.33 -3.14 12.44
C GLU A 67 -2.89 -4.17 11.46
N GLY A 68 -3.15 -3.75 10.22
CA GLY A 68 -3.55 -4.67 9.17
C GLY A 68 -2.39 -5.60 8.80
N ARG A 69 -2.65 -6.54 7.91
CA ARG A 69 -1.57 -7.29 7.24
C ARG A 69 -1.57 -7.00 5.76
N TRP A 70 -0.42 -7.14 5.14
CA TRP A 70 -0.32 -7.16 3.68
C TRP A 70 0.45 -8.39 3.25
N GLN A 71 0.13 -8.87 2.06
CA GLN A 71 0.84 -9.97 1.41
C GLN A 71 1.02 -9.63 -0.06
N ILE A 72 2.14 -10.06 -0.62
CA ILE A 72 2.45 -9.92 -2.04
C ILE A 72 2.66 -11.32 -2.61
N GLU A 73 2.01 -11.62 -3.73
CA GLU A 73 2.16 -12.86 -4.48
C GLU A 73 2.38 -12.49 -5.95
N GLY A 74 3.64 -12.50 -6.38
CA GLY A 74 4.05 -11.96 -7.68
C GLY A 74 3.65 -10.49 -7.82
N GLU A 75 2.72 -10.19 -8.73
CA GLU A 75 2.21 -8.85 -8.97
C GLU A 75 0.96 -8.53 -8.14
N ARG A 76 0.43 -9.46 -7.34
CA ARG A 76 -0.78 -9.23 -6.55
C ARG A 76 -0.42 -8.74 -5.15
N LEU A 77 -0.94 -7.57 -4.78
CA LEU A 77 -0.84 -7.02 -3.43
C LEU A 77 -2.20 -7.12 -2.73
N THR A 78 -2.24 -7.89 -1.65
CA THR A 78 -3.45 -8.13 -0.88
C THR A 78 -3.33 -7.48 0.49
N LEU A 79 -4.31 -6.64 0.84
CA LEU A 79 -4.40 -5.94 2.12
C LEU A 79 -5.48 -6.61 2.97
N PHE A 80 -5.16 -6.88 4.23
CA PHE A 80 -6.03 -7.53 5.20
C PHE A 80 -6.32 -6.55 6.34
N SER A 81 -7.60 -6.48 6.72
CA SER A 81 -8.01 -5.74 7.92
C SER A 81 -7.49 -6.42 9.18
N PRO A 82 -7.21 -5.66 10.25
CA PRO A 82 -6.81 -6.24 11.53
C PRO A 82 -7.87 -7.23 12.04
N GLY A 83 -7.43 -8.43 12.42
CA GLY A 83 -8.32 -9.49 12.90
C GLY A 83 -9.15 -10.20 11.82
N SER A 84 -9.02 -9.82 10.54
CA SER A 84 -9.69 -10.50 9.42
C SER A 84 -8.70 -11.38 8.65
N GLN A 85 -9.10 -12.63 8.38
CA GLN A 85 -8.39 -13.49 7.42
C GLN A 85 -8.84 -13.23 5.98
N SER A 86 -9.96 -12.53 5.78
CA SER A 86 -10.45 -12.17 4.45
C SER A 86 -9.74 -10.92 3.94
N PRO A 87 -9.36 -10.89 2.64
CA PRO A 87 -8.75 -9.72 2.03
C PRO A 87 -9.72 -8.54 2.05
N ALA A 88 -9.28 -7.43 2.64
CA ALA A 88 -10.03 -6.19 2.66
C ALA A 88 -9.91 -5.44 1.33
N GLN A 89 -8.75 -5.53 0.68
CA GLN A 89 -8.50 -4.91 -0.62
C GLN A 89 -7.49 -5.75 -1.41
N ALA A 90 -7.81 -6.08 -2.66
CA ALA A 90 -6.86 -6.70 -3.58
C ALA A 90 -6.44 -5.68 -4.64
N LEU A 91 -5.13 -5.56 -4.84
CA LEU A 91 -4.49 -4.66 -5.78
C LEU A 91 -3.55 -5.46 -6.68
N VAL A 92 -3.31 -4.94 -7.88
CA VAL A 92 -2.26 -5.45 -8.77
C VAL A 92 -1.18 -4.38 -8.89
N ILE A 93 0.07 -4.78 -8.71
CA ILE A 93 1.26 -3.98 -8.91
C ILE A 93 1.52 -3.93 -10.40
N VAL A 94 1.25 -2.78 -11.01
CA VAL A 94 1.54 -2.54 -12.43
C VAL A 94 3.02 -2.23 -12.63
N SER A 95 3.60 -1.51 -11.68
CA SER A 95 5.01 -1.14 -11.69
C SER A 95 5.48 -0.85 -10.27
N ALA A 96 6.67 -1.30 -9.91
CA ALA A 96 7.23 -1.02 -8.59
C ALA A 96 8.74 -0.78 -8.67
N SER A 97 9.16 0.27 -8.00
CA SER A 97 10.55 0.73 -7.90
C SER A 97 10.74 1.47 -6.58
N ALA A 98 11.99 1.75 -6.19
CA ALA A 98 12.31 2.36 -4.90
C ALA A 98 11.63 3.73 -4.67
N ASP A 99 11.36 4.48 -5.73
CA ASP A 99 10.75 5.81 -5.69
C ASP A 99 9.31 5.88 -6.23
N ARG A 100 8.79 4.79 -6.80
CA ARG A 100 7.46 4.78 -7.42
C ARG A 100 6.81 3.41 -7.35
N LEU A 101 5.58 3.38 -6.87
CA LEU A 101 4.74 2.20 -6.80
C LEU A 101 3.41 2.50 -7.49
N VAL A 102 3.11 1.77 -8.56
CA VAL A 102 1.88 1.90 -9.33
C VAL A 102 1.00 0.70 -9.05
N LEU A 103 -0.19 0.96 -8.50
CA LEU A 103 -1.16 -0.05 -8.10
C LEU A 103 -2.45 0.17 -8.87
N ARG A 104 -3.08 -0.90 -9.33
CA ARG A 104 -4.44 -0.87 -9.87
C ARG A 104 -5.37 -1.68 -9.00
N SER A 105 -6.65 -1.33 -8.96
CA SER A 105 -7.63 -2.20 -8.30
C SER A 105 -7.69 -3.55 -9.02
N ALA A 106 -7.59 -4.64 -8.27
CA ALA A 106 -7.96 -5.94 -8.80
C ALA A 106 -9.50 -5.99 -8.85
N SER A 107 -10.08 -5.38 -9.88
CA SER A 107 -11.50 -5.52 -10.17
C SER A 107 -11.75 -7.00 -10.44
N GLY A 108 -12.44 -7.67 -9.52
CA GLY A 108 -12.96 -9.03 -9.70
C GLY A 108 -14.25 -9.01 -10.50
#